data_AF-A0A3R7AFA3-F1
#
_entry.id   AF-A0A3R7AFA3-F1
#
_cell.length_a   1.000
_cell.length_b   1.000
_cell.length_c   1.000
_cell.angle_alpha   90.00
_cell.angle_beta   90.00
_cell.angle_gamma   90.00
#
_symmetry.space_group_name_H-M   'P 1'
#
loop_
_entity.id
_entity.type
_entity.pdbx_description
1 polymer ?
#
loop_
_entity_poly.entity_id
_entity_poly.type
_entity_poly.pdbx_seq_one_letter_code
_entity_poly.pdbx_strand_id
1 'polypeptide(L)'
;MGGIAWAVYFIDALGAPPRDEWNEYRGTVYQIMQQFNVPTGSRESVWNVLNDVEDCSWLGHEYCGDGAPRGGTNKLIVLRSCESQIVADCMEIGMGLTETTHMVNEYRSPTYKIHVGRSAVYSCYLRLNPVVTPLYRQKQGCADKDSDWAVARCGLAQQFATRLGIWKWDDSMGSLKPSYLDQDRLAALAVEQIVVWDETHKDARIGDFGANGRKQQIRFLRDAQGQLDDKGAIAEDKSYLNAKFTQQARFSFGCAVVVNEAGVREGRRCKAFTYSGKWIRTIDEIEGNNAPWVTGIRTQDHGTNSN
;
A
#
# COMPACT_ATOMS: atom_id res chain seq x y z
N MET A 1 -37.54 1.15 -20.31
CA MET A 1 -38.44 0.54 -21.30
C MET A 1 -39.22 1.53 -22.18
N GLY A 2 -39.28 2.83 -21.88
CA GLY A 2 -40.07 3.79 -22.71
C GLY A 2 -39.39 4.30 -24.00
N GLY A 3 -38.05 4.30 -24.08
CA GLY A 3 -37.32 4.98 -25.16
C GLY A 3 -37.60 4.46 -26.57
N ILE A 4 -37.64 3.14 -26.76
CA ILE A 4 -37.94 2.54 -28.07
C ILE A 4 -39.37 2.89 -28.52
N ALA A 5 -40.34 2.84 -27.59
CA ALA A 5 -41.72 3.18 -27.91
C ALA A 5 -41.88 4.65 -28.31
N TRP A 6 -41.14 5.55 -27.66
CA TRP A 6 -41.12 6.98 -28.02
C TRP A 6 -40.46 7.21 -29.38
N ALA A 7 -39.36 6.51 -29.67
CA ALA A 7 -38.65 6.58 -30.94
C ALA A 7 -39.53 6.12 -32.12
N VAL A 8 -40.20 4.95 -31.96
CA VAL A 8 -41.13 4.42 -32.96
C VAL A 8 -42.29 5.39 -33.20
N TYR A 9 -42.89 5.93 -32.13
CA TYR A 9 -43.97 6.91 -32.29
C TYR A 9 -43.51 8.22 -32.95
N PHE A 10 -42.30 8.69 -32.62
CA PHE A 10 -41.70 9.88 -33.25
C PHE A 10 -41.50 9.71 -34.76
N ILE A 11 -40.99 8.55 -35.20
CA ILE A 11 -40.74 8.27 -36.62
C ILE A 11 -42.06 7.94 -37.34
N ASP A 12 -42.80 6.95 -36.86
CA ASP A 12 -43.89 6.34 -37.63
C ASP A 12 -45.21 7.11 -37.51
N ALA A 13 -45.48 7.72 -36.35
CA ALA A 13 -46.75 8.40 -36.10
C ALA A 13 -46.67 9.93 -36.28
N LEU A 14 -45.53 10.54 -35.92
CA LEU A 14 -45.31 11.98 -36.05
C LEU A 14 -44.54 12.37 -37.32
N GLY A 15 -43.94 11.41 -38.02
CA GLY A 15 -43.22 11.67 -39.27
C GLY A 15 -41.86 12.35 -39.09
N ALA A 16 -41.22 12.17 -37.93
CA ALA A 16 -39.92 12.76 -37.57
C ALA A 16 -39.84 14.28 -37.84
N PRO A 17 -40.69 15.09 -37.17
CA PRO A 17 -40.70 16.54 -37.34
C PRO A 17 -39.34 17.16 -36.98
N PRO A 18 -38.96 18.29 -37.59
CA PRO A 18 -37.67 18.93 -37.37
C PRO A 18 -37.53 19.50 -35.95
N ARG A 19 -36.28 19.66 -35.51
CA ARG A 19 -35.92 19.94 -34.12
C ARG A 19 -36.50 21.25 -33.55
N ASP A 20 -36.74 22.23 -34.38
CA ASP A 20 -37.38 23.50 -34.03
C ASP A 20 -38.83 23.28 -33.52
N GLU A 21 -39.56 22.32 -34.10
CA GLU A 21 -40.95 21.99 -33.72
C GLU A 21 -41.04 21.19 -32.40
N TRP A 22 -39.94 20.66 -31.88
CA TRP A 22 -39.99 19.74 -30.72
C TRP A 22 -40.42 20.43 -29.42
N ASN A 23 -39.98 21.68 -29.25
CA ASN A 23 -40.17 22.46 -28.04
C ASN A 23 -41.21 23.58 -28.17
N GLU A 24 -41.88 23.68 -29.32
CA GLU A 24 -42.98 24.63 -29.49
C GLU A 24 -44.17 24.31 -28.56
N TYR A 25 -45.11 25.25 -28.48
CA TYR A 25 -46.34 25.05 -27.72
C TYR A 25 -47.11 23.84 -28.27
N ARG A 26 -47.26 22.80 -27.44
CA ARG A 26 -47.80 21.49 -27.85
C ARG A 26 -47.00 20.79 -28.96
N GLY A 27 -45.70 21.08 -29.05
CA GLY A 27 -44.77 20.44 -29.98
C GLY A 27 -44.53 18.96 -29.70
N THR A 28 -43.66 18.35 -30.50
CA THR A 28 -43.41 16.89 -30.55
C THR A 28 -43.19 16.25 -29.18
N VAL A 29 -42.35 16.86 -28.32
CA VAL A 29 -42.07 16.33 -26.98
C VAL A 29 -43.33 16.30 -26.11
N TYR A 30 -44.16 17.35 -26.21
CA TYR A 30 -45.42 17.40 -25.46
C TYR A 30 -46.40 16.33 -25.93
N GLN A 31 -46.51 16.09 -27.24
CA GLN A 31 -47.39 15.07 -27.80
C GLN A 31 -47.00 13.66 -27.33
N ILE A 32 -45.70 13.34 -27.35
CA ILE A 32 -45.18 12.08 -26.82
C ILE A 32 -45.46 11.95 -25.33
N MET A 33 -45.23 13.01 -24.55
CA MET A 33 -45.51 12.98 -23.12
C MET A 33 -46.99 12.73 -22.80
N GLN A 34 -47.91 13.33 -23.56
CA GLN A 34 -49.35 13.10 -23.41
C GLN A 34 -49.74 11.67 -23.84
N GLN A 35 -49.26 11.22 -25.00
CA GLN A 35 -49.62 9.92 -25.57
C GLN A 35 -49.20 8.75 -24.67
N PHE A 36 -48.04 8.85 -24.03
CA PHE A 36 -47.48 7.80 -23.18
C PHE A 36 -47.64 8.06 -21.67
N ASN A 37 -48.44 9.06 -21.27
CA ASN A 37 -48.64 9.47 -19.88
C ASN A 37 -47.31 9.65 -19.11
N VAL A 38 -46.32 10.28 -19.76
CA VAL A 38 -44.99 10.50 -19.18
C VAL A 38 -45.08 11.58 -18.10
N PRO A 39 -44.50 11.37 -16.90
CA PRO A 39 -44.49 12.37 -15.84
C PRO A 39 -43.89 13.71 -16.30
N THR A 40 -44.46 14.83 -15.84
CA THR A 40 -44.06 16.18 -16.27
C THR A 40 -42.56 16.48 -16.05
N GLY A 41 -41.94 15.88 -15.02
CA GLY A 41 -40.50 16.00 -14.75
C GLY A 41 -39.58 15.21 -15.69
N SER A 42 -40.12 14.40 -16.60
CA SER A 42 -39.35 13.54 -17.51
C SER A 42 -39.29 14.06 -18.96
N ARG A 43 -39.64 15.34 -19.17
CA ARG A 43 -39.58 16.01 -20.48
C ARG A 43 -38.21 15.87 -21.15
N GLU A 44 -37.15 16.10 -20.39
CA GLU A 44 -35.76 15.99 -20.87
C GLU A 44 -35.41 14.55 -21.31
N SER A 45 -36.01 13.53 -20.67
CA SER A 45 -35.79 12.14 -21.07
C SER A 45 -36.38 11.81 -22.44
N VAL A 46 -37.53 12.40 -22.78
CA VAL A 46 -38.13 12.28 -24.11
C VAL A 46 -37.27 13.04 -25.12
N TRP A 47 -36.92 14.29 -24.82
CA TRP A 47 -36.07 15.10 -25.69
C TRP A 47 -34.73 14.42 -26.02
N ASN A 48 -34.08 13.80 -25.04
CA ASN A 48 -32.83 13.07 -25.26
C ASN A 48 -33.00 11.86 -26.19
N VAL A 49 -34.11 11.12 -26.08
CA VAL A 49 -34.39 9.99 -26.99
C VAL A 49 -34.56 10.47 -28.43
N LEU A 50 -35.19 11.62 -28.63
CA LEU A 50 -35.37 12.20 -29.98
C LEU A 50 -34.03 12.63 -30.59
N ASN A 51 -33.11 13.20 -29.79
CA ASN A 51 -31.75 13.50 -30.25
C ASN A 51 -30.98 12.21 -30.59
N ASP A 52 -31.04 11.19 -29.72
CA ASP A 52 -30.37 9.91 -29.99
C ASP A 52 -30.87 9.29 -31.31
N VAL A 53 -32.17 9.42 -31.62
CA VAL A 53 -32.76 8.95 -32.87
C VAL A 53 -32.27 9.74 -34.09
N GLU A 54 -32.23 11.07 -34.02
CA GLU A 54 -31.66 11.91 -35.10
C GLU A 54 -30.19 11.57 -35.34
N ASP A 55 -29.40 11.43 -34.28
CA ASP A 55 -27.97 11.09 -34.37
C ASP A 55 -27.76 9.70 -34.98
N CYS A 56 -28.54 8.70 -34.57
CA CYS A 56 -28.51 7.36 -35.17
C CYS A 56 -28.90 7.41 -36.66
N SER A 57 -29.94 8.17 -37.01
CA SER A 57 -30.37 8.34 -38.40
C SER A 57 -29.30 9.01 -39.26
N TRP A 58 -28.61 10.02 -38.74
CA TRP A 58 -27.54 10.71 -39.46
C TRP A 58 -26.31 9.82 -39.69
N LEU A 59 -26.00 8.95 -38.73
CA LEU A 59 -24.90 7.99 -38.81
C LEU A 59 -25.25 6.70 -39.61
N GLY A 60 -26.52 6.52 -39.99
CA GLY A 60 -26.98 5.32 -40.72
C GLY A 60 -27.09 4.07 -39.85
N HIS A 61 -27.36 4.23 -38.55
CA HIS A 61 -27.53 3.14 -37.59
C HIS A 61 -28.98 3.06 -37.07
N GLU A 62 -29.46 1.85 -36.78
CA GLU A 62 -30.76 1.68 -36.12
C GLU A 62 -30.67 2.07 -34.63
N TYR A 63 -31.65 2.82 -34.14
CA TYR A 63 -31.76 3.15 -32.72
C TYR A 63 -32.18 1.92 -31.91
N CYS A 64 -31.29 1.40 -31.07
CA CYS A 64 -31.53 0.17 -30.28
C CYS A 64 -32.11 0.40 -28.87
N GLY A 65 -32.33 1.66 -28.45
CA GLY A 65 -32.85 1.97 -27.12
C GLY A 65 -31.83 1.89 -25.98
N ASP A 66 -30.60 1.44 -26.26
CA ASP A 66 -29.45 1.59 -25.38
C ASP A 66 -29.02 3.06 -25.40
N GLY A 67 -29.74 3.90 -24.67
CA GLY A 67 -29.47 5.34 -24.63
C GLY A 67 -28.00 5.61 -24.32
N ALA A 68 -27.47 6.72 -24.88
CA ALA A 68 -26.11 7.16 -24.61
C ALA A 68 -25.83 7.14 -23.09
N PRO A 69 -24.66 6.68 -22.62
CA PRO A 69 -24.40 6.47 -21.20
C PRO A 69 -24.66 7.75 -20.40
N ARG A 70 -25.79 7.77 -19.68
CA ARG A 70 -26.25 8.90 -18.87
C ARG A 70 -25.41 8.99 -17.60
N GLY A 71 -24.32 9.73 -17.71
CA GLY A 71 -23.53 10.27 -16.62
C GLY A 71 -22.74 11.41 -17.22
N GLY A 72 -22.46 12.45 -16.42
CA GLY A 72 -21.59 13.52 -16.88
C GLY A 72 -20.21 13.00 -17.33
N THR A 73 -19.28 13.91 -17.54
CA THR A 73 -17.88 13.59 -17.88
C THR A 73 -17.20 12.57 -16.93
N ASN A 74 -17.80 12.25 -15.78
CA ASN A 74 -17.40 11.20 -14.86
C ASN A 74 -17.62 9.74 -15.33
N LYS A 75 -18.33 9.48 -16.44
CA LYS A 75 -18.49 8.11 -17.00
C LYS A 75 -17.77 7.87 -18.34
N LEU A 76 -16.90 8.79 -18.76
CA LEU A 76 -16.20 8.73 -20.05
C LEU A 76 -15.27 7.51 -20.24
N ILE A 77 -14.90 6.83 -19.16
CA ILE A 77 -14.09 5.61 -19.23
C ILE A 77 -15.03 4.42 -19.32
N VAL A 78 -15.02 3.75 -20.47
CA VAL A 78 -15.78 2.52 -20.71
C VAL A 78 -15.12 1.36 -19.96
N LEU A 79 -15.91 0.47 -19.37
CA LEU A 79 -15.37 -0.71 -18.69
C LEU A 79 -14.80 -1.70 -19.72
N ARG A 80 -13.78 -2.45 -19.34
CA ARG A 80 -13.05 -3.39 -20.21
C ARG A 80 -12.39 -2.72 -21.42
N SER A 81 -12.21 -1.40 -21.37
CA SER A 81 -11.35 -0.68 -22.33
C SER A 81 -9.91 -0.66 -21.83
N CYS A 82 -8.96 -0.35 -22.73
CA CYS A 82 -7.56 -0.11 -22.36
C CYS A 82 -7.42 0.96 -21.26
N GLU A 83 -8.24 2.02 -21.26
CA GLU A 83 -8.22 3.00 -20.17
C GLU A 83 -8.62 2.39 -18.83
N SER A 84 -9.65 1.55 -18.79
CA SER A 84 -10.04 0.87 -17.54
C SER A 84 -8.98 -0.14 -17.07
N GLN A 85 -8.27 -0.78 -18.01
CA GLN A 85 -7.15 -1.66 -17.73
C GLN A 85 -5.99 -0.89 -17.07
N ILE A 86 -5.62 0.26 -17.63
CA ILE A 86 -4.63 1.18 -17.06
C ILE A 86 -5.04 1.61 -15.64
N VAL A 87 -6.33 1.94 -15.43
CA VAL A 87 -6.82 2.29 -14.09
C VAL A 87 -6.61 1.14 -13.11
N ALA A 88 -6.97 -0.09 -13.48
CA ALA A 88 -6.77 -1.26 -12.62
C ALA A 88 -5.29 -1.48 -12.31
N ASP A 89 -4.43 -1.52 -13.33
CA ASP A 89 -3.00 -1.78 -13.19
C ASP A 89 -2.32 -0.73 -12.29
N CYS A 90 -2.56 0.56 -12.53
CA CYS A 90 -2.01 1.63 -11.70
C CYS A 90 -2.47 1.51 -10.23
N MET A 91 -3.74 1.17 -9.99
CA MET A 91 -4.29 1.04 -8.64
C MET A 91 -3.75 -0.19 -7.90
N GLU A 92 -3.51 -1.31 -8.58
CA GLU A 92 -2.90 -2.51 -7.97
C GLU A 92 -1.42 -2.32 -7.64
N ILE A 93 -0.69 -1.52 -8.44
CA ILE A 93 0.67 -1.06 -8.14
C ILE A 93 0.64 0.08 -7.09
N GLY A 94 -0.56 0.53 -6.71
CA GLY A 94 -0.82 1.46 -5.61
C GLY A 94 -0.46 2.91 -5.87
N MET A 95 -0.50 3.30 -7.15
CA MET A 95 -0.56 4.70 -7.57
C MET A 95 -1.82 5.38 -7.02
N GLY A 96 -1.73 6.69 -6.79
CA GLY A 96 -2.86 7.50 -6.37
C GLY A 96 -3.72 7.94 -7.55
N LEU A 97 -4.94 8.41 -7.27
CA LEU A 97 -5.88 8.88 -8.31
C LEU A 97 -5.28 9.93 -9.26
N THR A 98 -4.42 10.82 -8.77
CA THR A 98 -3.78 11.85 -9.60
C THR A 98 -2.80 11.22 -10.60
N GLU A 99 -1.95 10.31 -10.15
CA GLU A 99 -0.97 9.60 -10.97
C GLU A 99 -1.69 8.70 -12.00
N THR A 100 -2.69 7.94 -11.56
CA THR A 100 -3.52 7.13 -12.46
C THR A 100 -4.22 7.99 -13.52
N THR A 101 -4.72 9.18 -13.16
CA THR A 101 -5.34 10.10 -14.12
C THR A 101 -4.36 10.61 -15.16
N HIS A 102 -3.12 10.89 -14.74
CA HIS A 102 -2.06 11.24 -15.68
C HIS A 102 -1.79 10.09 -16.65
N MET A 103 -1.62 8.86 -16.17
CA MET A 103 -1.37 7.68 -17.02
C MET A 103 -2.51 7.42 -18.03
N VAL A 104 -3.76 7.56 -17.60
CA VAL A 104 -4.91 7.44 -18.51
C VAL A 104 -4.90 8.52 -19.59
N ASN A 105 -4.57 9.77 -19.25
CA ASN A 105 -4.52 10.86 -20.22
C ASN A 105 -3.32 10.77 -21.17
N GLU A 106 -2.17 10.28 -20.70
CA GLU A 106 -1.01 9.95 -21.55
C GLU A 106 -1.39 8.94 -22.63
N TYR A 107 -2.18 7.91 -22.28
CA TYR A 107 -2.71 6.97 -23.27
C TYR A 107 -3.75 7.62 -24.21
N ARG A 108 -4.59 8.51 -23.71
CA ARG A 108 -5.67 9.14 -24.51
C ARG A 108 -5.16 10.16 -25.53
N SER A 109 -4.08 10.89 -25.21
CA SER A 109 -3.49 11.93 -26.06
C SER A 109 -3.18 11.46 -27.50
N PRO A 110 -2.40 10.38 -27.74
CA PRO A 110 -2.13 9.88 -29.09
C PRO A 110 -3.36 9.27 -29.78
N THR A 111 -4.40 8.90 -29.03
CA THR A 111 -5.65 8.34 -29.58
C THR A 111 -6.69 9.41 -29.91
N TYR A 112 -6.34 10.70 -29.85
CA TYR A 112 -7.23 11.85 -30.07
C TYR A 112 -8.49 11.85 -29.20
N LYS A 113 -8.43 11.20 -28.03
CA LYS A 113 -9.52 11.17 -27.06
C LYS A 113 -9.41 12.35 -26.10
N ILE A 114 -10.55 12.96 -25.78
CA ILE A 114 -10.63 14.07 -24.82
C ILE A 114 -10.06 13.63 -23.46
N HIS A 115 -9.24 14.48 -22.84
CA HIS A 115 -8.70 14.24 -21.51
C HIS A 115 -9.82 14.10 -20.46
N VAL A 116 -9.59 13.22 -19.50
CA VAL A 116 -10.52 12.97 -18.41
C VAL A 116 -9.98 13.50 -17.09
N GLY A 117 -10.89 13.93 -16.21
CA GLY A 117 -10.55 14.36 -14.86
C GLY A 117 -10.49 13.19 -13.87
N ARG A 118 -9.98 13.46 -12.66
CA ARG A 118 -9.89 12.48 -11.56
C ARG A 118 -11.23 11.82 -11.22
N SER A 119 -12.34 12.55 -11.35
CA SER A 119 -13.68 12.02 -11.09
C SER A 119 -14.08 10.88 -12.03
N ALA A 120 -13.64 10.93 -13.30
CA ALA A 120 -13.90 9.87 -14.27
C ALA A 120 -13.11 8.60 -13.94
N VAL A 121 -11.84 8.76 -13.58
CA VAL A 121 -10.98 7.68 -13.12
C VAL A 121 -11.50 7.07 -11.83
N TYR A 122 -11.89 7.88 -10.86
CA TYR A 122 -12.46 7.40 -9.59
C TYR A 122 -13.79 6.67 -9.81
N SER A 123 -14.66 7.17 -10.68
CA SER A 123 -15.90 6.48 -11.04
C SER A 123 -15.64 5.16 -11.76
N CYS A 124 -14.64 5.10 -12.66
CA CYS A 124 -14.21 3.85 -13.27
C CYS A 124 -13.71 2.85 -12.21
N TYR A 125 -12.81 3.29 -11.33
CA TYR A 125 -12.31 2.49 -10.21
C TYR A 125 -13.44 1.86 -9.39
N LEU A 126 -14.45 2.64 -8.98
CA LEU A 126 -15.58 2.11 -8.22
C LEU A 126 -16.41 1.10 -9.03
N ARG A 127 -16.64 1.36 -10.31
CA ARG A 127 -17.41 0.47 -11.20
C ARG A 127 -16.69 -0.83 -11.51
N LEU A 128 -15.36 -0.87 -11.42
CA LEU A 128 -14.57 -2.10 -11.52
C LEU A 128 -14.68 -3.01 -10.27
N ASN A 129 -15.41 -2.57 -9.25
CA ASN A 129 -15.70 -3.32 -8.03
C ASN A 129 -14.43 -3.93 -7.36
N PRO A 130 -13.47 -3.08 -6.94
CA PRO A 130 -12.19 -3.51 -6.40
C PRO A 130 -12.35 -4.24 -5.07
N VAL A 131 -11.49 -5.25 -4.86
CA VAL A 131 -11.32 -5.89 -3.56
C VAL A 131 -10.15 -5.25 -2.83
N VAL A 132 -10.46 -4.57 -1.73
CA VAL A 132 -9.48 -3.89 -0.88
C VAL A 132 -9.28 -4.68 0.39
N THR A 133 -8.04 -5.09 0.64
CA THR A 133 -7.69 -5.91 1.82
C THR A 133 -6.41 -5.37 2.49
N PRO A 134 -6.25 -5.55 3.81
CA PRO A 134 -5.03 -5.15 4.49
C PRO A 134 -3.86 -6.02 4.04
N LEU A 135 -2.71 -5.40 3.79
CA LEU A 135 -1.45 -6.14 3.61
C LEU A 135 -1.01 -6.68 4.96
N TYR A 136 -0.72 -7.98 5.04
CA TYR A 136 -0.23 -8.59 6.27
C TYR A 136 1.29 -8.49 6.36
N ARG A 137 1.77 -8.22 7.58
CA ARG A 137 3.19 -8.26 7.89
C ARG A 137 3.62 -9.71 8.00
N GLN A 138 4.58 -10.11 7.18
CA GLN A 138 5.19 -11.43 7.35
C GLN A 138 6.08 -11.41 8.60
N LYS A 139 5.80 -12.31 9.55
CA LYS A 139 6.58 -12.47 10.77
C LYS A 139 7.98 -12.98 10.40
N GLN A 140 9.01 -12.32 10.92
CA GLN A 140 10.40 -12.80 10.85
C GLN A 140 10.80 -13.34 12.22
N GLY A 141 11.41 -14.53 12.24
CA GLY A 141 11.88 -15.21 13.46
C GLY A 141 11.05 -16.44 13.85
N CYS A 142 11.63 -17.28 14.70
CA CYS A 142 10.98 -18.47 15.25
C CYS A 142 10.25 -18.11 16.56
N ALA A 143 8.99 -18.53 16.71
CA ALA A 143 8.22 -18.38 17.94
C ALA A 143 8.25 -19.65 18.81
N ASP A 144 8.94 -20.68 18.33
CA ASP A 144 9.10 -21.92 19.06
C ASP A 144 10.00 -21.68 20.27
N LYS A 145 9.42 -21.89 21.46
CA LYS A 145 10.09 -21.78 22.75
C LYS A 145 11.24 -22.80 22.88
N ASP A 146 11.15 -23.90 22.14
CA ASP A 146 12.11 -25.00 22.20
C ASP A 146 13.17 -24.89 21.08
N SER A 147 13.12 -23.82 20.27
CA SER A 147 14.17 -23.56 19.28
C SER A 147 15.52 -23.28 19.95
N ASP A 148 16.62 -23.73 19.32
CA ASP A 148 17.99 -23.52 19.81
C ASP A 148 18.27 -22.05 20.16
N TRP A 149 17.74 -21.14 19.34
CA TRP A 149 17.85 -19.70 19.58
C TRP A 149 17.11 -19.24 20.84
N ALA A 150 15.89 -19.72 21.08
CA ALA A 150 15.12 -19.37 22.27
C ALA A 150 15.78 -19.92 23.54
N VAL A 151 16.25 -21.17 23.49
CA VAL A 151 17.00 -21.82 24.58
C VAL A 151 18.28 -21.05 24.88
N ALA A 152 19.10 -20.74 23.87
CA ALA A 152 20.34 -20.00 24.04
C ALA A 152 20.10 -18.60 24.63
N ARG A 153 19.06 -17.89 24.17
CA ARG A 153 18.72 -16.54 24.66
C ARG A 153 18.25 -16.56 26.11
N CYS A 154 17.49 -17.58 26.49
CA CYS A 154 17.07 -17.81 27.87
C CYS A 154 18.29 -18.06 28.77
N GLY A 155 19.18 -18.96 28.36
CA GLY A 155 20.42 -19.25 29.10
C GLY A 155 21.32 -18.02 29.28
N LEU A 156 21.46 -17.19 28.25
CA LEU A 156 22.21 -15.93 28.33
C LEU A 156 21.58 -14.95 29.34
N ALA A 157 20.26 -14.80 29.32
CA ALA A 157 19.55 -13.95 30.27
C ALA A 157 19.71 -14.44 31.72
N GLN A 158 19.59 -15.76 31.94
CA GLN A 158 19.82 -16.39 33.24
C GLN A 158 21.26 -16.21 33.73
N GLN A 159 22.25 -16.33 32.83
CA GLN A 159 23.65 -16.07 33.17
C GLN A 159 23.87 -14.63 33.63
N PHE A 160 23.35 -13.63 32.91
CA PHE A 160 23.46 -12.23 33.34
C PHE A 160 22.77 -11.98 34.69
N ALA A 161 21.58 -12.54 34.87
CA ALA A 161 20.83 -12.44 36.12
C ALA A 161 21.58 -13.10 37.30
N THR A 162 22.26 -14.23 37.06
CA THR A 162 23.12 -14.90 38.05
C THR A 162 24.30 -13.99 38.42
N ARG A 163 25.00 -13.42 37.43
CA ARG A 163 26.16 -12.54 37.64
C ARG A 163 25.80 -11.26 38.41
N LEU A 164 24.58 -10.75 38.22
CA LEU A 164 24.03 -9.62 38.95
C LEU A 164 23.50 -9.99 40.35
N GLY A 165 23.47 -11.28 40.70
CA GLY A 165 22.97 -11.77 41.99
C GLY A 165 21.44 -11.67 42.16
N ILE A 166 20.70 -11.37 41.10
CA ILE A 166 19.23 -11.23 41.12
C ILE A 166 18.50 -12.56 40.90
N TRP A 167 19.21 -13.57 40.40
CA TRP A 167 18.66 -14.89 40.11
C TRP A 167 19.61 -15.98 40.60
N LYS A 168 19.02 -17.11 41.01
CA LYS A 168 19.74 -18.31 41.44
C LYS A 168 19.11 -19.53 40.79
N TRP A 169 19.96 -20.51 40.48
CA TRP A 169 19.52 -21.81 40.03
C TRP A 169 18.68 -22.49 41.12
N ASP A 170 17.59 -23.14 40.73
CA ASP A 170 16.76 -23.93 41.62
C ASP A 170 17.24 -25.38 41.63
N ASP A 171 17.92 -25.76 42.70
CA ASP A 171 18.44 -27.12 42.87
C ASP A 171 17.32 -28.18 43.00
N SER A 172 16.07 -27.76 43.24
CA SER A 172 14.92 -28.69 43.31
C SER A 172 14.43 -29.19 41.95
N MET A 173 14.92 -28.60 40.84
CA MET A 173 14.59 -29.01 39.47
C MET A 173 15.19 -30.37 39.05
N GLY A 174 16.03 -31.00 39.90
CA GLY A 174 16.56 -32.36 39.67
C GLY A 174 17.59 -32.49 38.53
N SER A 175 17.81 -31.42 37.74
CA SER A 175 18.80 -31.35 36.68
C SER A 175 20.15 -30.82 37.19
N LEU A 176 21.24 -31.35 36.65
CA LEU A 176 22.60 -30.89 36.94
C LEU A 176 22.75 -29.40 36.60
N LYS A 177 23.17 -28.59 37.57
CA LYS A 177 23.41 -27.15 37.40
C LYS A 177 24.42 -26.90 36.26
N PRO A 178 24.04 -26.17 35.19
CA PRO A 178 24.98 -25.83 34.13
C PRO A 178 26.09 -24.91 34.62
N SER A 179 27.33 -25.13 34.19
CA SER A 179 28.49 -24.33 34.63
C SER A 179 28.36 -22.85 34.30
N TYR A 180 27.67 -22.51 33.21
CA TYR A 180 27.43 -21.13 32.79
C TYR A 180 26.33 -20.42 33.61
N LEU A 181 25.69 -21.12 34.55
CA LEU A 181 24.74 -20.60 35.55
C LEU A 181 25.27 -20.79 36.98
N ASP A 182 26.51 -21.23 37.12
CA ASP A 182 27.12 -21.48 38.40
C ASP A 182 27.74 -20.20 38.97
N GLN A 183 27.09 -19.61 39.97
CA GLN A 183 27.51 -18.36 40.60
C GLN A 183 28.97 -18.41 41.09
N ASP A 184 29.47 -19.57 41.53
CA ASP A 184 30.85 -19.72 42.01
C ASP A 184 31.88 -19.74 40.87
N ARG A 185 31.42 -20.05 39.64
CA ARG A 185 32.26 -20.10 38.43
C ARG A 185 32.14 -18.84 37.58
N LEU A 186 31.12 -18.02 37.82
CA LEU A 186 30.87 -16.79 37.08
C LEU A 186 31.41 -15.58 37.84
N ALA A 187 32.16 -14.73 37.16
CA ALA A 187 32.56 -13.44 37.72
C ALA A 187 31.33 -12.56 37.98
N ALA A 188 31.18 -12.09 39.21
CA ALA A 188 30.14 -11.13 39.58
C ALA A 188 30.20 -9.88 38.69
N LEU A 189 29.03 -9.33 38.37
CA LEU A 189 28.89 -8.13 37.55
C LEU A 189 28.23 -7.04 38.37
N ALA A 190 28.93 -5.91 38.54
CA ALA A 190 28.37 -4.73 39.17
C ALA A 190 27.59 -3.90 38.13
N VAL A 191 26.55 -3.18 38.56
CA VAL A 191 25.70 -2.37 37.66
C VAL A 191 26.51 -1.26 36.97
N GLU A 192 27.55 -0.76 37.64
CA GLU A 192 28.47 0.26 37.14
C GLU A 192 29.37 -0.24 36.00
N GLN A 193 29.45 -1.56 35.81
CA GLN A 193 30.14 -2.18 34.68
C GLN A 193 29.22 -2.36 33.46
N ILE A 194 27.96 -1.92 33.55
CA ILE A 194 26.94 -2.10 32.52
C ILE A 194 26.61 -0.74 31.90
N VAL A 195 26.67 -0.69 30.57
CA VAL A 195 26.07 0.37 29.76
C VAL A 195 24.90 -0.21 28.98
N VAL A 196 23.74 0.43 29.06
CA VAL A 196 22.56 0.06 28.30
C VAL A 196 22.47 0.98 27.10
N TRP A 197 22.37 0.40 25.92
CA TRP A 197 22.14 1.13 24.67
C TRP A 197 20.80 0.74 24.09
N ASP A 198 20.00 1.74 23.73
CA ASP A 198 18.82 1.57 22.90
C ASP A 198 19.11 2.02 21.47
N GLU A 199 18.69 1.18 20.52
CA GLU A 199 18.95 1.34 19.11
C GLU A 199 17.68 1.82 18.41
N THR A 200 17.64 3.08 17.98
CA THR A 200 16.48 3.63 17.25
C THR A 200 16.73 3.61 15.75
N HIS A 201 15.79 2.99 15.01
CA HIS A 201 15.79 2.95 13.54
C HIS A 201 14.63 3.76 12.99
N LYS A 202 14.87 4.52 11.92
CA LYS A 202 13.79 5.00 11.05
C LYS A 202 13.69 4.07 9.85
N ASP A 203 12.67 3.23 9.84
CA ASP A 203 12.48 2.21 8.81
C ASP A 203 12.20 2.83 7.43
N ALA A 204 13.04 2.49 6.45
CA ALA A 204 12.65 2.48 5.04
C ALA A 204 11.79 1.24 4.79
N ARG A 205 10.60 1.42 4.20
CA ARG A 205 9.64 0.34 3.93
C ARG A 205 9.90 -0.23 2.54
N ILE A 206 9.99 -1.55 2.40
CA ILE A 206 10.27 -2.27 1.15
C ILE A 206 9.23 -3.39 0.99
N GLY A 207 8.66 -3.52 -0.21
CA GLY A 207 7.63 -4.50 -0.55
C GLY A 207 6.59 -3.91 -1.51
N ASP A 208 5.51 -4.64 -1.77
CA ASP A 208 4.34 -4.19 -2.54
C ASP A 208 3.53 -3.08 -1.83
N PHE A 209 4.20 -2.23 -1.07
CA PHE A 209 3.65 -0.94 -0.70
C PHE A 209 3.43 -0.17 -1.99
N GLY A 210 2.17 0.05 -2.32
CA GLY A 210 1.80 1.04 -3.31
C GLY A 210 2.58 2.34 -3.12
N ALA A 211 2.79 3.10 -4.21
CA ALA A 211 3.54 4.36 -4.20
C ALA A 211 3.20 5.31 -3.03
N ASN A 212 1.97 5.22 -2.49
CA ASN A 212 1.48 6.03 -1.37
C ASN A 212 1.69 5.43 0.04
N GLY A 213 2.39 4.30 0.19
CA GLY A 213 2.71 3.69 1.49
C GLY A 213 1.51 3.19 2.30
N ARG A 214 0.35 3.01 1.65
CA ARG A 214 -0.86 2.46 2.28
C ARG A 214 -0.67 0.97 2.58
N LYS A 215 -1.08 0.53 3.77
CA LYS A 215 -1.04 -0.88 4.20
C LYS A 215 -2.21 -1.69 3.64
N GLN A 216 -2.63 -1.38 2.42
CA GLN A 216 -3.76 -1.99 1.76
C GLN A 216 -3.33 -2.37 0.36
N GLN A 217 -3.75 -3.55 -0.07
CA GLN A 217 -3.70 -3.96 -1.46
C GLN A 217 -5.08 -3.77 -2.08
N ILE A 218 -5.07 -3.33 -3.32
CA ILE A 218 -6.23 -3.25 -4.20
C ILE A 218 -6.05 -4.37 -5.22
N ARG A 219 -7.12 -5.09 -5.53
CA ARG A 219 -7.14 -6.15 -6.55
C ARG A 219 -8.43 -6.11 -7.35
N PHE A 220 -8.35 -6.52 -8.60
CA PHE A 220 -9.51 -6.65 -9.50
C PHE A 220 -9.63 -8.10 -10.02
N LEU A 221 -10.80 -8.43 -10.56
CA LEU A 221 -11.02 -9.72 -11.23
C LEU A 221 -10.29 -9.73 -12.58
N ARG A 222 -9.44 -10.75 -12.79
CA ARG A 222 -8.64 -10.89 -14.02
C ARG A 222 -8.81 -12.26 -14.65
N ASP A 223 -8.70 -12.32 -15.97
CA ASP A 223 -8.61 -13.56 -16.73
C ASP A 223 -7.20 -14.18 -16.64
N ALA A 224 -7.01 -15.33 -17.31
CA ALA A 224 -5.71 -16.03 -17.34
C ALA A 224 -4.60 -15.25 -18.08
N GLN A 225 -4.97 -14.24 -18.87
CA GLN A 225 -4.07 -13.34 -19.60
C GLN A 225 -3.79 -12.05 -18.82
N GLY A 226 -4.35 -11.91 -17.61
CA GLY A 226 -4.20 -10.76 -16.75
C GLY A 226 -5.05 -9.56 -17.14
N GLN A 227 -6.02 -9.70 -18.05
CA GLN A 227 -6.95 -8.64 -18.42
C GLN A 227 -8.17 -8.62 -17.50
N LEU A 228 -8.86 -7.48 -17.40
CA LEU A 228 -10.08 -7.33 -16.61
C LEU A 228 -11.22 -8.25 -17.11
N ASP A 229 -11.75 -9.09 -16.21
CA ASP A 229 -12.91 -9.93 -16.50
C ASP A 229 -13.83 -10.12 -15.30
N ASP A 230 -15.13 -9.85 -15.44
CA ASP A 230 -16.13 -9.99 -14.37
C ASP A 230 -16.30 -11.44 -13.86
N LYS A 231 -15.84 -12.43 -14.64
CA LYS A 231 -15.82 -13.85 -14.26
C LYS A 231 -14.41 -14.36 -13.95
N GLY A 232 -13.44 -13.45 -13.90
CA GLY A 232 -12.05 -13.73 -13.61
C GLY A 232 -11.83 -14.16 -12.16
N ALA A 233 -10.56 -14.36 -11.82
CA ALA A 233 -10.13 -14.63 -10.45
C ALA A 233 -9.50 -13.39 -9.83
N ILE A 234 -9.57 -13.29 -8.51
CA ILE A 234 -8.84 -12.29 -7.74
C ILE A 234 -7.45 -12.88 -7.45
N ALA A 235 -6.40 -12.09 -7.69
CA ALA A 235 -5.02 -12.48 -7.36
C ALA A 235 -4.86 -12.78 -5.85
N GLU A 236 -3.85 -13.57 -5.48
CA GLU A 236 -3.59 -13.91 -4.07
C GLU A 236 -3.26 -12.69 -3.19
N ASP A 237 -3.38 -12.87 -1.87
CA ASP A 237 -2.99 -11.83 -0.93
C ASP A 237 -1.48 -11.61 -0.92
N LYS A 238 -1.07 -10.35 -1.02
CA LYS A 238 0.32 -9.93 -0.88
C LYS A 238 0.68 -9.71 0.59
N SER A 239 1.96 -9.89 0.89
CA SER A 239 2.55 -9.62 2.19
C SER A 239 3.70 -8.61 2.08
N TYR A 240 4.08 -8.03 3.21
CA TYR A 240 5.27 -7.18 3.26
C TYR A 240 6.23 -7.61 4.36
N LEU A 241 7.52 -7.41 4.11
CA LEU A 241 8.62 -7.66 5.03
C LEU A 241 9.22 -6.32 5.46
N ASN A 242 9.46 -6.16 6.76
CA ASN A 242 10.34 -5.09 7.21
C ASN A 242 11.78 -5.54 6.98
N ALA A 243 12.41 -5.04 5.92
CA ALA A 243 13.84 -5.26 5.70
C ALA A 243 14.63 -4.18 6.44
N LYS A 244 15.61 -4.58 7.27
CA LYS A 244 16.58 -3.66 7.86
C LYS A 244 17.51 -3.17 6.76
N PHE A 245 17.35 -1.93 6.32
CA PHE A 245 18.19 -1.36 5.26
C PHE A 245 19.49 -0.78 5.83
N THR A 246 20.56 -0.82 5.04
CA THR A 246 21.87 -0.23 5.39
C THR A 246 21.85 1.30 5.42
N GLN A 247 20.93 1.93 4.68
CA GLN A 247 20.75 3.38 4.63
C GLN A 247 19.74 3.93 5.65
N GLN A 248 19.22 3.09 6.55
CA GLN A 248 18.37 3.59 7.64
C GLN A 248 19.18 4.54 8.54
N ALA A 249 18.55 5.63 8.99
CA ALA A 249 19.12 6.45 10.03
C ALA A 249 19.16 5.63 11.32
N ARG A 250 20.36 5.41 11.85
CA ARG A 250 20.59 4.61 13.05
C ARG A 250 21.20 5.46 14.15
N PHE A 251 20.46 5.56 15.25
CA PHE A 251 20.86 6.31 16.45
C PHE A 251 21.04 5.34 17.60
N SER A 252 22.10 5.55 18.37
CA SER A 252 22.35 4.83 19.61
C SER A 252 22.24 5.78 20.79
N PHE A 253 21.38 5.45 21.75
CA PHE A 253 21.19 6.22 22.97
C PHE A 253 21.59 5.37 24.17
N GLY A 254 22.54 5.86 24.95
CA GLY A 254 23.11 5.08 26.04
C GLY A 254 22.81 5.69 27.40
N CYS A 255 22.69 4.85 28.42
CA CYS A 255 22.79 5.25 29.82
C CYS A 255 23.66 4.26 30.60
N ALA A 256 24.36 4.79 31.60
CA ALA A 256 25.15 4.00 32.54
C ALA A 256 25.00 4.55 33.94
N VAL A 257 25.20 3.69 34.95
CA VAL A 257 25.39 4.13 36.33
C VAL A 257 26.87 4.38 36.53
N VAL A 258 27.24 5.55 37.04
CA VAL A 258 28.62 5.89 37.38
C VAL A 258 28.72 6.26 38.85
N VAL A 259 29.91 6.04 39.42
CA VAL A 259 30.26 6.53 40.75
C VAL A 259 30.96 7.87 40.58
N ASN A 260 30.42 8.93 41.18
CA ASN A 260 31.04 10.25 41.15
C ASN A 260 32.23 10.34 42.13
N GLU A 261 32.93 11.47 42.13
CA GLU A 261 34.08 11.72 43.02
C GLU A 261 33.74 11.62 44.52
N ALA A 262 32.46 11.80 44.87
CA ALA A 262 31.94 11.66 46.23
C ALA A 262 31.51 10.21 46.57
N GLY A 263 31.73 9.24 45.69
CA GLY A 263 31.32 7.85 45.89
C GLY A 263 29.82 7.56 45.68
N VAL A 264 29.06 8.55 45.20
CA VAL A 264 27.60 8.42 45.00
C VAL A 264 27.31 7.88 43.60
N ARG A 265 26.39 6.92 43.53
CA ARG A 265 25.89 6.36 42.26
C ARG A 265 24.92 7.34 41.61
N GLU A 266 25.19 7.71 40.36
CA GLU A 266 24.28 8.53 39.55
C GLU A 266 24.12 7.95 38.14
N GLY A 267 22.94 8.11 37.57
CA GLY A 267 22.68 7.76 36.18
C GLY A 267 23.21 8.85 35.26
N ARG A 268 24.07 8.50 34.30
CA ARG A 268 24.55 9.41 33.25
C ARG A 268 24.10 8.95 31.88
N ARG A 269 23.68 9.92 31.06
CA ARG A 269 23.42 9.70 29.63
C ARG A 269 24.76 9.63 28.90
N CYS A 270 24.94 8.60 28.07
CA CYS A 270 26.04 8.53 27.14
C CYS A 270 25.82 9.54 26.01
N LYS A 271 26.90 10.00 25.38
CA LYS A 271 26.81 10.87 24.22
C LYS A 271 26.13 10.11 23.07
N ALA A 272 24.99 10.63 22.61
CA ALA A 272 24.31 10.07 21.45
C ALA A 272 25.21 10.17 20.21
N PHE A 273 25.19 9.14 19.37
CA PHE A 273 25.91 9.15 18.10
C PHE A 273 25.12 8.46 17.00
N THR A 274 25.31 8.97 15.79
CA THR A 274 24.75 8.41 14.56
C THR A 274 25.78 7.48 13.94
N TYR A 275 25.39 6.25 13.65
CA TYR A 275 26.24 5.26 12.96
C TYR A 275 25.56 4.73 11.70
N SER A 276 24.69 5.53 11.07
CA SER A 276 24.14 5.26 9.74
C SER A 276 25.26 4.88 8.76
N GLY A 277 25.10 3.76 8.05
CA GLY A 277 26.13 3.23 7.14
C GLY A 277 27.40 2.68 7.83
N LYS A 278 27.43 2.62 9.16
CA LYS A 278 28.54 2.11 9.97
C LYS A 278 28.04 0.97 10.87
N TRP A 279 28.98 0.28 11.51
CA TRP A 279 28.73 -0.84 12.41
C TRP A 279 29.37 -0.54 13.77
N ILE A 280 28.77 -1.04 14.85
CA ILE A 280 29.34 -0.94 16.20
C ILE A 280 30.23 -2.17 16.41
N ARG A 281 31.49 -1.94 16.78
CA ARG A 281 32.47 -2.99 17.08
C ARG A 281 32.79 -3.00 18.57
N THR A 282 33.12 -4.17 19.11
CA THR A 282 33.68 -4.31 20.46
C THR A 282 35.16 -3.96 20.46
N ILE A 283 35.70 -3.53 21.61
CA ILE A 283 37.08 -3.07 21.77
C ILE A 283 38.10 -4.13 21.30
N ASP A 284 37.79 -5.40 21.53
CA ASP A 284 38.65 -6.53 21.15
C ASP A 284 38.85 -6.66 19.62
N GLU A 285 37.98 -6.06 18.80
CA GLU A 285 38.06 -6.15 17.33
C GLU A 285 38.96 -5.08 16.69
N ILE A 286 39.58 -4.18 17.46
CA ILE A 286 40.25 -2.98 16.92
C ILE A 286 41.77 -2.93 17.14
N GLU A 287 42.35 -3.70 18.06
CA GLU A 287 43.80 -3.70 18.41
C GLU A 287 44.48 -2.31 18.34
N GLY A 288 44.53 -1.60 19.47
CA GLY A 288 45.40 -0.44 19.64
C GLY A 288 44.73 0.73 20.35
N ASN A 289 44.91 0.77 21.67
CA ASN A 289 44.77 1.89 22.61
C ASN A 289 44.04 3.19 22.18
N ASN A 290 43.06 3.54 23.03
CA ASN A 290 42.55 4.88 23.35
C ASN A 290 41.49 5.52 22.43
N ALA A 291 40.31 4.91 22.37
CA ALA A 291 39.02 5.64 22.36
C ALA A 291 37.90 4.69 22.83
N PRO A 292 36.89 5.16 23.59
CA PRO A 292 35.93 4.25 24.22
C PRO A 292 34.95 3.58 23.24
N TRP A 293 34.88 4.02 21.97
CA TRP A 293 34.12 3.38 20.89
C TRP A 293 34.51 4.00 19.52
N VAL A 294 34.78 3.17 18.50
CA VAL A 294 35.10 3.62 17.13
C VAL A 294 34.07 3.09 16.14
N THR A 295 33.53 3.97 15.29
CA THR A 295 32.67 3.57 14.17
C THR A 295 33.53 3.31 12.92
N GLY A 296 33.52 2.10 12.37
CA GLY A 296 34.27 1.75 11.15
C GLY A 296 33.44 1.88 9.86
N ILE A 297 34.13 2.15 8.74
CA ILE A 297 33.60 2.00 7.37
C ILE A 297 34.30 0.76 6.78
N ARG A 298 33.54 -0.19 6.23
CA ARG A 298 34.14 -1.27 5.43
C ARG A 298 34.45 -0.66 4.07
N THR A 299 35.69 -0.27 3.80
CA THR A 299 36.13 -0.12 2.42
C THR A 299 36.05 -1.51 1.79
N GLN A 300 35.37 -1.62 0.65
CA GLN A 300 35.53 -2.79 -0.20
C GLN A 300 36.95 -2.72 -0.73
N ASP A 301 37.89 -3.37 -0.03
CA ASP A 301 39.15 -3.73 -0.65
C ASP A 301 38.79 -4.75 -1.73
N HIS A 302 38.71 -4.27 -2.96
CA HIS A 302 38.84 -5.10 -4.13
C HIS A 302 40.24 -5.70 -4.09
N GLY A 303 40.38 -6.82 -3.38
CA GLY A 303 41.56 -7.66 -3.45
C GLY A 303 41.79 -8.03 -4.91
N THR A 304 42.77 -7.37 -5.53
CA THR A 304 43.45 -7.88 -6.70
C THR A 304 44.08 -9.19 -6.29
N ASN A 305 43.43 -10.30 -6.65
CA ASN A 305 44.05 -11.61 -6.61
C ASN A 305 45.16 -11.63 -7.65
N SER A 306 46.40 -11.42 -7.20
CA SER A 306 47.59 -11.96 -7.85
C SER A 306 47.85 -13.35 -7.26
N ASN A 307 47.47 -14.36 -8.04
CA ASN A 307 48.19 -15.62 -8.25
C ASN A 307 47.56 -16.32 -9.45
#